data_AF-A0A3B8W597-F1
#
_entry.id   AF-A0A3B8W597-F1
#
_cell.length_a   1.000
_cell.length_b   1.000
_cell.length_c   1.000
_cell.angle_alpha   90.00
_cell.angle_beta   90.00
_cell.angle_gamma   90.00
#
_symmetry.space_group_name_H-M   'P 1'
#
loop_
_entity.id
_entity.type
_entity.pdbx_description
1 polymer ?
#
loop_
_entity_poly.entity_id
_entity_poly.type
_entity_poly.pdbx_seq_one_letter_code
_entity_poly.pdbx_strand_id
1 'polypeptide(L)'
;SSVAEVQDIRQTVSPDLAPLEGSSLLYIDFSKDARHLGGSSLAQVVNALGTDVPTVRDAQYFAACFGAIQNLIRENQILSGHDISSGGLITTLLEMCFAVPGAGLRLQINPGDDLLRRLFAENPGVVIQVANAETVRQALTDQGIAVETLGTVIMNEKVTLVSGASQIELAVAEHREVWFNTSYLFDKIQRPKGHADLRKKNLGHQPLAYQFQPRFNGTFATYGIDPRRRNSSGIKAAIIREKGVNGDREMAYALYLAGFDVKDVHMTDLVSGREDLRDVNLIVFVGGFSNSDVLGSAKGWAGAFLYNAKAKTALENFYNRPDTLSLGVCNGCQVMMELGLVYRELDIQQHPKMHHNGSGKFESAFINVTIPQNHSVMLQSYAGARLGVWLAHGEGRFRLPTDLKVNIGATFSYAQYPGNPNDSDRAVAALYSHDGRHLAIMPHIERSLFTWNWPHYPESKLAHEVSPWIEAFVNARDWVAARVK
;
A
#
# COMPACT_ATOMS: atom_id res chain seq x y z
N SER A 1 -5.15 -23.16 -4.31
CA SER A 1 -4.07 -22.17 -4.48
C SER A 1 -3.38 -22.40 -5.81
N SER A 2 -3.17 -21.35 -6.60
CA SER A 2 -2.36 -21.36 -7.82
C SER A 2 -1.09 -20.53 -7.60
N VAL A 3 0.00 -20.89 -8.28
CA VAL A 3 1.26 -20.14 -8.30
C VAL A 3 1.75 -20.12 -9.74
N ALA A 4 2.15 -18.95 -10.22
CA ALA A 4 2.65 -18.77 -11.59
C ALA A 4 3.72 -17.68 -11.62
N GLU A 5 4.60 -17.75 -12.61
CA GLU A 5 5.49 -16.66 -12.96
C GLU A 5 4.68 -15.48 -13.52
N VAL A 6 5.05 -14.26 -13.12
CA VAL A 6 4.47 -13.02 -13.66
C VAL A 6 5.50 -12.37 -14.57
N GLN A 7 5.19 -12.30 -15.87
CA GLN A 7 6.09 -11.70 -16.87
C GLN A 7 6.27 -10.19 -16.67
N ASP A 8 5.18 -9.47 -16.39
CA ASP A 8 5.20 -8.05 -16.08
C ASP A 8 4.12 -7.70 -15.03
N ILE A 9 4.55 -7.31 -13.83
CA ILE A 9 3.66 -6.92 -12.72
C ILE A 9 2.88 -5.63 -13.03
N ARG A 10 3.33 -4.82 -13.98
CA ARG A 10 2.68 -3.54 -14.33
C ARG A 10 1.42 -3.74 -15.17
N GLN A 11 1.23 -4.94 -15.74
CA GLN A 11 0.04 -5.30 -16.52
C GLN A 11 -1.03 -6.01 -15.68
N THR A 12 -0.89 -6.04 -14.35
CA THR A 12 -1.92 -6.60 -13.48
C THR A 12 -3.22 -5.80 -13.62
N VAL A 13 -4.31 -6.51 -13.96
CA VAL A 13 -5.66 -5.95 -14.04
C VAL A 13 -6.25 -5.85 -12.64
N SER A 14 -6.76 -4.67 -12.28
CA SER A 14 -7.47 -4.42 -11.03
C SER A 14 -8.98 -4.71 -11.18
N PRO A 15 -9.69 -5.14 -10.13
CA PRO A 15 -11.15 -5.12 -10.10
C PRO A 15 -11.75 -3.72 -10.12
N ASP A 16 -11.01 -2.71 -9.66
CA ASP A 16 -11.50 -1.33 -9.58
C ASP A 16 -11.79 -0.79 -10.99
N LEU A 17 -13.02 -0.33 -11.23
CA LEU A 17 -13.38 0.30 -12.50
C LEU A 17 -12.44 1.46 -12.84
N ALA A 18 -11.94 1.48 -14.07
CA ALA A 18 -11.37 2.69 -14.63
C ALA A 18 -12.50 3.74 -14.73
N PRO A 19 -12.32 4.98 -14.24
CA PRO A 19 -13.34 6.02 -14.26
C PRO A 19 -13.51 6.64 -15.66
N LEU A 20 -13.79 5.79 -16.65
CA LEU A 20 -13.99 6.13 -18.05
C LEU A 20 -15.46 5.92 -18.42
N GLU A 21 -16.25 6.99 -18.34
CA GLU A 21 -17.68 6.95 -18.68
C GLU A 21 -17.92 6.46 -20.11
N GLY A 22 -18.92 5.60 -20.30
CA GLY A 22 -19.26 5.01 -21.60
C GLY A 22 -18.42 3.80 -22.02
N SER A 23 -17.33 3.48 -21.31
CA SER A 23 -16.62 2.21 -21.49
C SER A 23 -17.54 1.03 -21.16
N SER A 24 -17.28 -0.13 -21.78
CA SER A 24 -18.19 -1.27 -21.79
C SER A 24 -17.76 -2.39 -20.86
N LEU A 25 -18.73 -3.11 -20.32
CA LEU A 25 -18.53 -4.29 -19.48
C LEU A 25 -18.87 -5.53 -20.31
N LEU A 26 -17.92 -6.43 -20.45
CA LEU A 26 -18.07 -7.70 -21.14
C LEU A 26 -18.01 -8.85 -20.14
N TYR A 27 -19.01 -9.72 -20.16
CA TYR A 27 -19.01 -11.01 -19.47
C TYR A 27 -18.44 -12.08 -20.40
N ILE A 28 -17.45 -12.82 -19.91
CA ILE A 28 -16.87 -13.99 -20.57
C ILE A 28 -17.26 -15.22 -19.75
N ASP A 29 -18.01 -16.12 -20.38
CA ASP A 29 -18.37 -17.40 -19.77
C ASP A 29 -17.17 -18.35 -19.80
N PHE A 30 -16.76 -18.87 -18.65
CA PHE A 30 -15.73 -19.91 -18.52
C PHE A 30 -16.35 -21.30 -18.27
N SER A 31 -17.66 -21.39 -18.09
CA SER A 31 -18.34 -22.59 -17.63
C SER A 31 -18.90 -23.46 -18.77
N LYS A 32 -19.45 -22.85 -19.83
CA LYS A 32 -20.31 -23.53 -20.83
C LYS A 32 -21.49 -24.28 -20.18
N ASP A 33 -21.90 -23.87 -18.99
CA ASP A 33 -23.00 -24.47 -18.25
C ASP A 33 -24.20 -23.54 -18.20
N ALA A 34 -25.38 -24.12 -17.96
CA ALA A 34 -26.54 -23.30 -17.61
C ALA A 34 -26.30 -22.59 -16.27
N ARG A 35 -27.03 -21.49 -16.06
CA ARG A 35 -26.99 -20.73 -14.80
C ARG A 35 -27.77 -21.48 -13.73
N HIS A 36 -27.05 -22.02 -12.74
CA HIS A 36 -27.62 -22.78 -11.63
C HIS A 36 -27.43 -22.05 -10.30
N LEU A 37 -28.35 -22.27 -9.36
CA LEU A 37 -28.34 -21.62 -8.03
C LEU A 37 -28.02 -22.58 -6.89
N GLY A 38 -27.89 -23.89 -7.15
CA GLY A 38 -27.52 -24.84 -6.11
C GLY A 38 -26.12 -24.56 -5.59
N GLY A 39 -25.95 -24.68 -4.27
CA GLY A 39 -24.68 -24.39 -3.58
C GLY A 39 -24.28 -22.92 -3.54
N SER A 40 -25.08 -22.01 -4.10
CA SER A 40 -24.74 -20.59 -4.15
C SER A 40 -24.89 -19.89 -2.79
N SER A 41 -24.25 -18.74 -2.67
CA SER A 41 -24.42 -17.81 -1.54
C SER A 41 -25.88 -17.39 -1.39
N LEU A 42 -26.61 -17.19 -2.50
CA LEU A 42 -28.04 -16.90 -2.46
C LEU A 42 -28.83 -18.05 -1.82
N ALA A 43 -28.58 -19.30 -2.24
CA ALA A 43 -29.24 -20.46 -1.64
C ALA A 43 -28.94 -20.54 -0.14
N GLN A 44 -27.67 -20.34 0.25
CA GLN A 44 -27.25 -20.35 1.64
C GLN A 44 -28.01 -19.31 2.50
N VAL A 45 -28.15 -18.06 2.04
CA VAL A 45 -28.83 -17.01 2.83
C VAL A 45 -30.32 -17.22 2.98
N VAL A 46 -30.96 -17.97 2.07
CA VAL A 46 -32.37 -18.36 2.19
C VAL A 46 -32.56 -19.73 2.84
N ASN A 47 -31.51 -20.27 3.48
CA ASN A 47 -31.50 -21.57 4.15
C ASN A 47 -31.92 -22.73 3.22
N ALA A 48 -31.50 -22.65 1.96
CA ALA A 48 -31.66 -23.68 0.95
C ALA A 48 -30.30 -24.18 0.47
N LEU A 49 -30.28 -25.37 -0.13
CA LEU A 49 -29.11 -25.89 -0.82
C LEU A 49 -29.26 -25.81 -2.34
N GLY A 50 -30.46 -26.07 -2.87
CA GLY A 50 -30.69 -26.33 -4.28
C GLY A 50 -30.21 -27.72 -4.71
N THR A 51 -30.43 -28.08 -5.97
CA THR A 51 -30.11 -29.43 -6.50
C THR A 51 -29.05 -29.40 -7.60
N ASP A 52 -29.01 -28.35 -8.40
CA ASP A 52 -28.12 -28.23 -9.55
C ASP A 52 -27.04 -27.17 -9.26
N VAL A 53 -25.78 -27.56 -9.39
CA VAL A 53 -24.61 -26.70 -9.15
C VAL A 53 -23.92 -26.37 -10.47
N PRO A 54 -23.39 -25.15 -10.64
CA PRO A 54 -22.61 -24.83 -11.83
C PRO A 54 -21.27 -25.58 -11.86
N THR A 55 -20.81 -25.93 -13.05
CA THR A 55 -19.50 -26.56 -13.26
C THR A 55 -18.84 -26.10 -14.55
N VAL A 56 -17.57 -26.44 -14.74
CA VAL A 56 -16.89 -26.31 -16.04
C VAL A 56 -17.24 -27.52 -16.88
N ARG A 57 -18.04 -27.34 -17.94
CA ARG A 57 -18.47 -28.41 -18.85
C ARG A 57 -17.41 -28.80 -19.86
N ASP A 58 -16.47 -27.90 -20.14
CA ASP A 58 -15.44 -28.06 -21.16
C ASP A 58 -14.12 -27.44 -20.68
N ALA A 59 -13.19 -28.30 -20.27
CA ALA A 59 -11.89 -27.88 -19.76
C ALA A 59 -10.99 -27.25 -20.84
N GLN A 60 -11.12 -27.67 -22.11
CA GLN A 60 -10.34 -27.09 -23.21
C GLN A 60 -10.82 -25.67 -23.50
N TYR A 61 -12.14 -25.46 -23.48
CA TYR A 61 -12.71 -24.13 -23.57
C TYR A 61 -12.30 -23.22 -22.41
N PHE A 62 -12.35 -23.71 -21.17
CA PHE A 62 -11.85 -22.96 -20.02
C PHE A 62 -10.40 -22.49 -20.22
N ALA A 63 -9.53 -23.39 -20.69
CA ALA A 63 -8.14 -23.06 -20.98
C ALA A 63 -7.99 -22.04 -22.13
N ALA A 64 -8.83 -22.15 -23.17
CA ALA A 64 -8.89 -21.18 -24.26
C ALA A 64 -9.33 -19.79 -23.77
N CYS A 65 -10.36 -19.72 -22.92
CA CYS A 65 -10.80 -18.47 -22.29
C CYS A 65 -9.67 -17.83 -21.48
N PHE A 66 -8.98 -18.61 -20.65
CA PHE A 66 -7.83 -18.13 -19.89
C PHE A 66 -6.73 -17.59 -20.83
N GLY A 67 -6.37 -18.33 -21.88
CA GLY A 67 -5.38 -17.91 -22.86
C GLY A 67 -5.76 -16.61 -23.59
N ALA A 68 -7.03 -16.44 -23.94
CA ALA A 68 -7.53 -15.23 -24.57
C ALA A 68 -7.48 -14.02 -23.62
N ILE A 69 -7.86 -14.18 -22.35
CA ILE A 69 -7.70 -13.12 -21.35
C ILE A 69 -6.21 -12.73 -21.20
N GLN A 70 -5.30 -13.70 -21.17
CA GLN A 70 -3.85 -13.42 -21.13
C GLN A 70 -3.36 -12.65 -22.37
N ASN A 71 -3.90 -12.92 -23.57
CA ASN A 71 -3.61 -12.14 -24.77
C ASN A 71 -4.07 -10.69 -24.61
N LEU A 72 -5.33 -10.48 -24.18
CA LEU A 72 -5.90 -9.14 -23.98
C LEU A 72 -5.13 -8.32 -22.92
N ILE A 73 -4.64 -8.96 -21.85
CA ILE A 73 -3.77 -8.32 -20.86
C ILE A 73 -2.46 -7.87 -21.50
N ARG A 74 -1.78 -8.76 -22.24
CA ARG A 74 -0.51 -8.44 -22.93
C ARG A 74 -0.67 -7.27 -23.91
N GLU A 75 -1.82 -7.19 -24.56
CA GLU A 75 -2.18 -6.15 -25.53
C GLU A 75 -2.76 -4.87 -24.89
N ASN A 76 -2.83 -4.80 -23.56
CA ASN A 76 -3.41 -3.70 -22.78
C ASN A 76 -4.83 -3.32 -23.22
N GLN A 77 -5.66 -4.31 -23.58
CA GLN A 77 -7.05 -4.11 -24.03
C GLN A 77 -8.06 -4.05 -22.87
N ILE A 78 -7.64 -4.45 -21.66
CA ILE A 78 -8.48 -4.52 -20.46
C ILE A 78 -8.17 -3.32 -19.56
N LEU A 79 -9.20 -2.55 -19.20
CA LEU A 79 -9.11 -1.42 -18.28
C LEU A 79 -9.21 -1.89 -16.81
N SER A 80 -10.15 -2.79 -16.53
CA SER A 80 -10.35 -3.44 -15.23
C SER A 80 -11.02 -4.80 -15.44
N GLY A 81 -11.03 -5.65 -14.42
CA GLY A 81 -11.71 -6.94 -14.51
C GLY A 81 -11.76 -7.70 -13.19
N HIS A 82 -12.83 -8.48 -13.03
CA HIS A 82 -13.12 -9.24 -11.83
C HIS A 82 -13.81 -10.55 -12.19
N ASP A 83 -13.45 -11.64 -11.52
CA ASP A 83 -14.09 -12.95 -11.67
C ASP A 83 -15.46 -13.01 -10.99
N ILE A 84 -16.27 -13.98 -11.42
CA ILE A 84 -17.53 -14.33 -10.78
C ILE A 84 -17.27 -15.49 -9.82
N SER A 85 -17.64 -15.27 -8.57
CA SER A 85 -17.54 -16.27 -7.50
C SER A 85 -18.72 -16.13 -6.53
N SER A 86 -18.47 -16.05 -5.23
CA SER A 86 -19.51 -16.00 -4.21
C SER A 86 -20.41 -14.76 -4.35
N GLY A 87 -21.73 -14.99 -4.43
CA GLY A 87 -22.75 -13.97 -4.67
C GLY A 87 -23.02 -13.67 -6.14
N GLY A 88 -22.25 -14.27 -7.06
CA GLY A 88 -22.50 -14.20 -8.50
C GLY A 88 -22.17 -12.85 -9.12
N LEU A 89 -22.69 -12.65 -10.33
CA LEU A 89 -22.44 -11.48 -11.17
C LEU A 89 -22.71 -10.14 -10.45
N ILE A 90 -23.77 -10.05 -9.66
CA ILE A 90 -24.12 -8.78 -9.00
C ILE A 90 -23.08 -8.36 -7.95
N THR A 91 -22.53 -9.32 -7.21
CA THR A 91 -21.46 -9.05 -6.25
C THR A 91 -20.21 -8.58 -6.98
N THR A 92 -19.79 -9.29 -8.03
CA THR A 92 -18.67 -8.89 -8.90
C THR A 92 -18.82 -7.44 -9.37
N LEU A 93 -19.98 -7.08 -9.92
CA LEU A 93 -20.22 -5.74 -10.46
C LEU A 93 -20.23 -4.64 -9.38
N LEU A 94 -20.78 -4.93 -8.19
CA LEU A 94 -20.75 -4.00 -7.06
C LEU A 94 -19.34 -3.83 -6.50
N GLU A 95 -18.57 -4.91 -6.38
CA GLU A 95 -17.18 -4.90 -5.91
C GLU A 95 -16.28 -4.07 -6.83
N MET A 96 -16.46 -4.18 -8.15
CA MET A 96 -15.77 -3.33 -9.12
C MET A 96 -16.05 -1.83 -8.93
N CYS A 97 -17.18 -1.46 -8.30
CA CYS A 97 -17.54 -0.05 -8.03
C CYS A 97 -17.05 0.46 -6.66
N PHE A 98 -16.81 -0.41 -5.67
CA PHE A 98 -16.72 0.02 -4.26
C PHE A 98 -15.56 0.98 -3.96
N ALA A 99 -14.41 0.78 -4.59
CA ALA A 99 -13.20 1.56 -4.33
C ALA A 99 -13.07 2.81 -5.22
N VAL A 100 -13.98 3.00 -6.20
CA VAL A 100 -13.87 4.05 -7.21
C VAL A 100 -14.93 5.14 -6.96
N PRO A 101 -14.56 6.31 -6.42
CA PRO A 101 -15.50 7.39 -6.15
C PRO A 101 -16.25 7.82 -7.41
N GLY A 102 -17.56 8.03 -7.33
CA GLY A 102 -18.38 8.41 -8.48
C GLY A 102 -18.81 7.26 -9.40
N ALA A 103 -18.12 6.12 -9.39
CA ALA A 103 -18.37 5.05 -10.36
C ALA A 103 -19.71 4.36 -10.16
N GLY A 104 -20.35 4.01 -11.28
CA GLY A 104 -21.58 3.26 -11.37
C GLY A 104 -21.66 2.50 -12.68
N LEU A 105 -22.74 1.75 -12.87
CA LEU A 105 -22.94 0.88 -14.02
C LEU A 105 -24.37 1.04 -14.54
N ARG A 106 -24.54 1.05 -15.86
CA ARG A 106 -25.84 0.89 -16.52
C ARG A 106 -25.85 -0.45 -17.25
N LEU A 107 -26.60 -1.40 -16.72
CA LEU A 107 -26.66 -2.78 -17.17
C LEU A 107 -27.95 -3.03 -17.95
N GLN A 108 -27.84 -3.77 -19.05
CA GLN A 108 -28.97 -4.20 -19.87
C GLN A 108 -29.38 -5.62 -19.47
N ILE A 109 -30.67 -5.81 -19.25
CA ILE A 109 -31.30 -7.09 -18.95
C ILE A 109 -32.37 -7.35 -19.99
N ASN A 110 -32.32 -8.50 -20.65
CA ASN A 110 -33.32 -8.84 -21.65
C ASN A 110 -34.68 -9.11 -20.97
N PRO A 111 -35.80 -8.62 -21.54
CA PRO A 111 -37.12 -8.98 -21.05
C PRO A 111 -37.32 -10.51 -21.06
N GLY A 112 -37.73 -11.07 -19.92
CA GLY A 112 -37.94 -12.52 -19.76
C GLY A 112 -36.75 -13.30 -19.23
N ASP A 113 -35.57 -12.69 -19.04
CA ASP A 113 -34.45 -13.32 -18.34
C ASP A 113 -34.85 -13.68 -16.90
N ASP A 114 -34.46 -14.87 -16.43
CA ASP A 114 -34.48 -15.21 -15.01
C ASP A 114 -33.42 -14.36 -14.30
N LEU A 115 -33.86 -13.22 -13.75
CA LEU A 115 -33.00 -12.24 -13.12
C LEU A 115 -32.21 -12.83 -11.95
N LEU A 116 -32.81 -13.75 -11.17
CA LEU A 116 -32.14 -14.36 -10.04
C LEU A 116 -30.98 -15.23 -10.51
N ARG A 117 -31.21 -16.12 -11.48
CA ARG A 117 -30.13 -16.94 -12.06
C ARG A 117 -29.08 -16.08 -12.75
N ARG A 118 -29.48 -15.02 -13.45
CA ARG A 118 -28.55 -14.12 -14.14
C ARG A 118 -27.61 -13.40 -13.17
N LEU A 119 -28.13 -12.94 -12.03
CA LEU A 119 -27.35 -12.13 -11.09
C LEU A 119 -26.61 -12.96 -10.03
N PHE A 120 -27.16 -14.09 -9.60
CA PHE A 120 -26.66 -14.83 -8.44
C PHE A 120 -26.11 -16.23 -8.75
N ALA A 121 -26.18 -16.71 -10.00
CA ALA A 121 -25.48 -17.93 -10.35
C ALA A 121 -23.96 -17.70 -10.25
N GLU A 122 -23.27 -18.67 -9.65
CA GLU A 122 -21.84 -18.62 -9.36
C GLU A 122 -21.06 -19.45 -10.39
N ASN A 123 -21.49 -19.39 -11.66
CA ASN A 123 -20.79 -20.02 -12.76
C ASN A 123 -19.38 -19.40 -12.92
N PRO A 124 -18.34 -20.20 -13.15
CA PRO A 124 -17.02 -19.68 -13.52
C PRO A 124 -17.13 -18.72 -14.71
N GLY A 125 -16.66 -17.49 -14.52
CA GLY A 125 -16.68 -16.45 -15.54
C GLY A 125 -15.92 -15.22 -15.08
N VAL A 126 -15.67 -14.29 -16.02
CA VAL A 126 -14.96 -13.04 -15.75
C VAL A 126 -15.72 -11.89 -16.38
N VAL A 127 -15.80 -10.76 -15.67
CA VAL A 127 -16.25 -9.49 -16.20
C VAL A 127 -15.02 -8.62 -16.47
N ILE A 128 -14.90 -8.07 -17.67
CA ILE A 128 -13.85 -7.12 -18.04
C ILE A 128 -14.45 -5.79 -18.48
N GLN A 129 -13.79 -4.70 -18.13
CA GLN A 129 -14.07 -3.37 -18.66
C GLN A 129 -13.12 -3.08 -19.82
N VAL A 130 -13.66 -2.59 -20.93
CA VAL A 130 -12.89 -2.31 -22.15
C VAL A 130 -13.29 -0.96 -22.75
N ALA A 131 -12.32 -0.28 -23.37
CA ALA A 131 -12.58 0.96 -24.09
C ALA A 131 -13.28 0.70 -25.44
N ASN A 132 -12.91 -0.39 -26.14
CA ASN A 132 -13.45 -0.74 -27.46
C ASN A 132 -14.07 -2.15 -27.43
N ALA A 133 -15.37 -2.19 -27.10
CA ALA A 133 -16.11 -3.45 -26.96
C ALA A 133 -16.14 -4.28 -28.23
N GLU A 134 -16.32 -3.64 -29.40
CA GLU A 134 -16.47 -4.36 -30.66
C GLU A 134 -15.21 -5.13 -31.02
N THR A 135 -14.05 -4.49 -30.87
CA THR A 135 -12.75 -5.11 -31.18
C THR A 135 -12.47 -6.30 -30.27
N VAL A 136 -12.65 -6.12 -28.95
CA VAL A 136 -12.40 -7.19 -27.97
C VAL A 136 -13.40 -8.34 -28.15
N ARG A 137 -14.67 -8.02 -28.40
CA ARG A 137 -15.71 -9.02 -28.65
C ARG A 137 -15.37 -9.85 -29.88
N GLN A 138 -15.00 -9.20 -31.00
CA GLN A 138 -14.61 -9.90 -32.23
C GLN A 138 -13.42 -10.84 -31.98
N ALA A 139 -12.38 -10.37 -31.29
CA ALA A 139 -11.20 -11.17 -30.97
C ALA A 139 -11.51 -12.41 -30.11
N LEU A 140 -12.49 -12.32 -29.20
CA LEU A 140 -12.98 -13.44 -28.40
C LEU A 140 -13.85 -14.39 -29.25
N THR A 141 -14.79 -13.86 -30.03
CA THR A 141 -15.69 -14.69 -30.85
C THR A 141 -14.95 -15.43 -31.97
N ASP A 142 -13.89 -14.85 -32.53
CA ASP A 142 -13.03 -15.51 -33.54
C ASP A 142 -12.34 -16.76 -32.97
N GLN A 143 -12.15 -16.81 -31.65
CA GLN A 143 -11.62 -17.97 -30.93
C GLN A 143 -12.72 -18.91 -30.41
N GLY A 144 -13.98 -18.67 -30.77
CA GLY A 144 -15.13 -19.44 -30.30
C GLY A 144 -15.48 -19.21 -28.83
N ILE A 145 -15.06 -18.07 -28.25
CA ILE A 145 -15.33 -17.72 -26.86
C ILE A 145 -16.65 -16.97 -26.75
N ALA A 146 -17.53 -17.45 -25.87
CA ALA A 146 -18.81 -16.81 -25.61
C ALA A 146 -18.60 -15.53 -24.78
N VAL A 147 -19.12 -14.42 -25.30
CA VAL A 147 -18.98 -13.09 -24.70
C VAL A 147 -20.31 -12.33 -24.81
N GLU A 148 -20.70 -11.67 -23.72
CA GLU A 148 -21.92 -10.89 -23.61
C GLU A 148 -21.59 -9.47 -23.17
N THR A 149 -22.12 -8.45 -23.86
CA THR A 149 -22.04 -7.06 -23.39
C THR A 149 -23.10 -6.85 -22.31
N LEU A 150 -22.65 -6.61 -21.07
CA LEU A 150 -23.54 -6.38 -19.93
C LEU A 150 -24.09 -4.95 -19.91
N GLY A 151 -23.28 -3.97 -20.29
CA GLY A 151 -23.62 -2.56 -20.13
C GLY A 151 -22.43 -1.63 -20.20
N THR A 152 -22.60 -0.42 -19.65
CA THR A 152 -21.58 0.64 -19.67
C THR A 152 -21.31 1.23 -18.29
N VAL A 153 -20.11 1.78 -18.11
CA VAL A 153 -19.77 2.60 -16.94
C VAL A 153 -20.47 3.95 -17.03
N ILE A 154 -20.98 4.41 -15.89
CA ILE A 154 -21.59 5.73 -15.69
C ILE A 154 -20.99 6.37 -14.42
N MET A 155 -21.04 7.69 -14.28
CA MET A 155 -20.43 8.40 -13.14
C MET A 155 -21.47 9.03 -12.20
N ASN A 156 -22.36 8.20 -11.64
CA ASN A 156 -23.46 8.65 -10.76
C ASN A 156 -23.62 7.82 -9.46
N GLU A 157 -22.64 6.97 -9.12
CA GLU A 157 -22.65 6.12 -7.91
C GLU A 157 -23.82 5.14 -7.80
N LYS A 158 -24.36 4.69 -8.93
CA LYS A 158 -25.45 3.71 -8.99
C LYS A 158 -25.15 2.57 -9.95
N VAL A 159 -25.53 1.36 -9.55
CA VAL A 159 -25.67 0.22 -10.47
C VAL A 159 -27.14 0.12 -10.86
N THR A 160 -27.43 0.45 -12.11
CA THR A 160 -28.78 0.47 -12.68
C THR A 160 -29.00 -0.72 -13.60
N LEU A 161 -29.92 -1.61 -13.24
CA LEU A 161 -30.39 -2.72 -14.06
C LEU A 161 -31.60 -2.25 -14.88
N VAL A 162 -31.54 -2.35 -16.21
CA VAL A 162 -32.62 -1.89 -17.11
C VAL A 162 -33.22 -3.08 -17.85
N SER A 163 -34.54 -3.29 -17.73
CA SER A 163 -35.29 -4.31 -18.47
C SER A 163 -36.55 -3.68 -19.09
N GLY A 164 -36.50 -3.38 -20.38
CA GLY A 164 -37.58 -2.66 -21.07
C GLY A 164 -37.87 -1.30 -20.41
N ALA A 165 -39.09 -1.13 -19.89
CA ALA A 165 -39.52 0.09 -19.19
C ALA A 165 -39.24 0.07 -17.67
N SER A 166 -38.78 -1.06 -17.12
CA SER A 166 -38.49 -1.21 -15.70
C SER A 166 -37.01 -1.00 -15.42
N GLN A 167 -36.71 -0.40 -14.27
CA GLN A 167 -35.34 -0.27 -13.78
C GLN A 167 -35.24 -0.56 -12.28
N ILE A 168 -34.12 -1.14 -11.88
CA ILE A 168 -33.72 -1.31 -10.47
C ILE A 168 -32.43 -0.53 -10.28
N GLU A 169 -32.37 0.33 -9.28
CA GLU A 169 -31.18 1.11 -8.93
C GLU A 169 -30.62 0.64 -7.59
N LEU A 170 -29.34 0.32 -7.56
CA LEU A 170 -28.58 -0.01 -6.36
C LEU A 170 -27.58 1.11 -6.10
N ALA A 171 -27.72 1.83 -4.99
CA ALA A 171 -26.76 2.85 -4.61
C ALA A 171 -25.46 2.19 -4.15
N VAL A 172 -24.33 2.52 -4.80
CA VAL A 172 -23.02 1.91 -4.52
C VAL A 172 -22.60 2.16 -3.08
N ALA A 173 -22.80 3.37 -2.56
CA ALA A 173 -22.44 3.73 -1.19
C ALA A 173 -23.18 2.89 -0.14
N GLU A 174 -24.50 2.69 -0.31
CA GLU A 174 -25.33 1.89 0.59
C GLU A 174 -24.88 0.42 0.58
N HIS A 175 -24.70 -0.16 -0.60
CA HIS A 175 -24.31 -1.56 -0.74
C HIS A 175 -22.89 -1.80 -0.24
N ARG A 176 -21.99 -0.82 -0.38
CA ARG A 176 -20.67 -0.84 0.23
C ARG A 176 -20.78 -0.88 1.76
N GLU A 177 -21.62 -0.05 2.38
CA GLU A 177 -21.82 -0.11 3.83
C GLU A 177 -22.34 -1.47 4.31
N VAL A 178 -23.27 -2.08 3.57
CA VAL A 178 -23.77 -3.43 3.84
C VAL A 178 -22.65 -4.46 3.73
N TRP A 179 -21.86 -4.41 2.66
CA TRP A 179 -20.72 -5.32 2.42
C TRP A 179 -19.67 -5.23 3.54
N PHE A 180 -19.33 -4.01 3.98
CA PHE A 180 -18.37 -3.78 5.07
C PHE A 180 -18.93 -4.08 6.47
N ASN A 181 -20.23 -4.30 6.62
CA ASN A 181 -20.87 -4.42 7.93
C ASN A 181 -20.34 -5.62 8.74
N THR A 182 -20.12 -6.77 8.10
CA THR A 182 -19.54 -7.95 8.77
C THR A 182 -18.13 -7.65 9.30
N SER A 183 -17.28 -6.98 8.49
CA SER A 183 -15.94 -6.56 8.92
C SER A 183 -16.02 -5.61 10.11
N TYR A 184 -16.94 -4.64 10.08
CA TYR A 184 -17.20 -3.72 11.18
C TYR A 184 -17.60 -4.45 12.47
N LEU A 185 -18.50 -5.43 12.41
CA LEU A 185 -18.95 -6.20 13.58
C LEU A 185 -17.80 -6.99 14.23
N PHE A 186 -16.95 -7.64 13.42
CA PHE A 186 -15.74 -8.28 13.94
C PHE A 186 -14.77 -7.26 14.53
N ASP A 187 -14.63 -6.10 13.90
CA ASP A 187 -13.76 -5.03 14.37
C ASP A 187 -14.17 -4.51 15.75
N LYS A 188 -15.49 -4.44 16.04
CA LYS A 188 -16.00 -4.04 17.38
C LYS A 188 -15.57 -5.01 18.48
N ILE A 189 -15.41 -6.29 18.18
CA ILE A 189 -15.02 -7.32 19.14
C ILE A 189 -13.50 -7.27 19.38
N GLN A 190 -12.72 -6.93 18.35
CA GLN A 190 -11.26 -7.03 18.36
C GLN A 190 -10.54 -5.73 18.76
N ARG A 191 -11.26 -4.62 18.92
CA ARG A 191 -10.67 -3.29 19.17
C ARG A 191 -11.26 -2.62 20.40
N PRO A 192 -10.57 -1.60 20.97
CA PRO A 192 -11.15 -0.75 22.00
C PRO A 192 -12.46 -0.10 21.56
N LYS A 193 -13.35 0.13 22.53
CA LYS A 193 -14.67 0.72 22.31
C LYS A 193 -14.57 2.03 21.52
N GLY A 194 -15.35 2.15 20.44
CA GLY A 194 -15.41 3.34 19.58
C GLY A 194 -14.49 3.33 18.37
N HIS A 195 -13.40 2.54 18.34
CA HIS A 195 -12.47 2.52 17.20
C HIS A 195 -13.10 1.99 15.91
N ALA A 196 -13.85 0.89 16.03
CA ALA A 196 -14.60 0.33 14.90
C ALA A 196 -15.66 1.31 14.37
N ASP A 197 -16.30 2.07 15.27
CA ASP A 197 -17.30 3.09 14.90
C ASP A 197 -16.64 4.26 14.15
N LEU A 198 -15.42 4.67 14.53
CA LEU A 198 -14.63 5.66 13.79
C LEU A 198 -14.30 5.18 12.37
N ARG A 199 -13.87 3.93 12.20
CA ARG A 199 -13.62 3.37 10.87
C ARG A 199 -14.87 3.30 10.02
N LYS A 200 -15.99 2.85 10.58
CA LYS A 200 -17.27 2.84 9.87
C LYS A 200 -17.69 4.25 9.46
N LYS A 201 -17.61 5.21 10.38
CA LYS A 201 -17.94 6.63 10.11
C LYS A 201 -17.07 7.24 9.02
N ASN A 202 -15.77 6.92 9.02
CA ASN A 202 -14.80 7.48 8.09
C ASN A 202 -14.71 6.72 6.75
N LEU A 203 -15.46 5.62 6.58
CA LEU A 203 -15.60 4.92 5.31
C LEU A 203 -16.11 5.91 4.24
N GLY A 204 -15.39 6.02 3.12
CA GLY A 204 -15.71 6.97 2.05
C GLY A 204 -15.31 8.44 2.29
N HIS A 205 -14.85 8.81 3.49
CA HIS A 205 -14.53 10.21 3.85
C HIS A 205 -13.02 10.50 3.94
N GLN A 206 -12.20 9.45 3.83
CA GLN A 206 -10.74 9.55 3.93
C GLN A 206 -10.04 8.95 2.69
N PRO A 207 -10.35 9.43 1.47
CA PRO A 207 -9.80 8.85 0.24
C PRO A 207 -8.27 8.96 0.16
N LEU A 208 -7.67 8.03 -0.58
CA LEU A 208 -6.31 8.19 -1.07
C LEU A 208 -6.26 9.33 -2.08
N ALA A 209 -5.39 10.31 -1.84
CA ALA A 209 -5.27 11.50 -2.68
C ALA A 209 -3.83 11.98 -2.62
N TYR A 210 -3.21 12.11 -3.80
CA TYR A 210 -1.79 12.40 -3.90
C TYR A 210 -1.53 13.73 -4.59
N GLN A 211 -0.57 14.46 -4.04
CA GLN A 211 0.03 15.65 -4.61
C GLN A 211 1.53 15.44 -4.59
N PHE A 212 2.11 15.18 -5.76
CA PHE A 212 3.54 14.97 -5.90
C PHE A 212 4.27 16.32 -5.90
N GLN A 213 5.54 16.32 -5.49
CA GLN A 213 6.39 17.51 -5.49
C GLN A 213 6.61 18.02 -6.94
N PRO A 214 6.71 19.35 -7.17
CA PRO A 214 6.76 19.90 -8.53
C PRO A 214 7.92 19.40 -9.41
N ARG A 215 9.06 19.04 -8.81
CA ARG A 215 10.24 18.53 -9.53
C ARG A 215 10.10 17.06 -9.95
N PHE A 216 9.17 16.31 -9.36
CA PHE A 216 9.05 14.88 -9.60
C PHE A 216 8.36 14.58 -10.93
N ASN A 217 9.08 13.91 -11.82
CA ASN A 217 8.57 13.41 -13.11
C ASN A 217 8.65 11.88 -13.25
N GLY A 218 8.97 11.16 -12.15
CA GLY A 218 9.01 9.71 -12.14
C GLY A 218 10.16 9.05 -12.89
N THR A 219 11.19 9.80 -13.30
CA THR A 219 12.34 9.23 -14.03
C THR A 219 13.58 9.11 -13.18
N PHE A 220 14.40 8.08 -13.41
CA PHE A 220 15.69 7.93 -12.75
C PHE A 220 16.66 9.08 -13.10
N ALA A 221 16.59 9.58 -14.33
CA ALA A 221 17.47 10.63 -14.83
C ALA A 221 17.38 11.93 -14.01
N THR A 222 16.19 12.32 -13.57
CA THR A 222 15.97 13.51 -12.71
C THR A 222 16.76 13.48 -11.40
N TYR A 223 17.10 12.29 -10.94
CA TYR A 223 17.81 12.02 -9.68
C TYR A 223 19.26 11.54 -9.89
N GLY A 224 19.73 11.50 -11.14
CA GLY A 224 21.06 10.98 -11.48
C GLY A 224 21.23 9.50 -11.08
N ILE A 225 20.15 8.72 -11.13
CA ILE A 225 20.16 7.31 -10.80
C ILE A 225 20.50 6.51 -12.07
N ASP A 226 21.49 5.62 -11.97
CA ASP A 226 21.70 4.54 -12.92
C ASP A 226 21.29 3.21 -12.26
N PRO A 227 20.13 2.63 -12.61
CA PRO A 227 19.69 1.36 -12.03
C PRO A 227 20.60 0.18 -12.42
N ARG A 228 21.49 0.37 -13.42
CA ARG A 228 22.46 -0.63 -13.87
C ARG A 228 23.84 -0.43 -13.28
N ARG A 229 24.04 0.54 -12.37
CA ARG A 229 25.31 0.76 -11.68
C ARG A 229 25.86 -0.57 -11.15
N ARG A 230 27.16 -0.82 -11.31
CA ARG A 230 27.86 -1.97 -10.67
C ARG A 230 29.11 -1.55 -9.89
N ASN A 231 29.62 -0.35 -10.17
CA ASN A 231 30.80 0.19 -9.53
C ASN A 231 30.46 0.90 -8.21
N SER A 232 31.41 0.86 -7.28
CA SER A 232 31.37 1.62 -6.02
C SER A 232 31.32 3.12 -6.30
N SER A 233 30.48 3.85 -5.56
CA SER A 233 30.41 5.32 -5.62
C SER A 233 31.39 5.99 -4.67
N GLY A 234 31.90 5.26 -3.67
CA GLY A 234 32.70 5.79 -2.57
C GLY A 234 31.86 6.44 -1.46
N ILE A 235 30.56 6.64 -1.68
CA ILE A 235 29.63 7.25 -0.72
C ILE A 235 28.97 6.13 0.08
N LYS A 236 29.35 5.99 1.35
CA LYS A 236 28.95 4.83 2.16
C LYS A 236 27.78 5.12 3.10
N ALA A 237 26.84 4.17 3.14
CA ALA A 237 25.79 4.10 4.14
C ALA A 237 25.81 2.72 4.81
N ALA A 238 25.38 2.62 6.06
CA ALA A 238 25.17 1.34 6.74
C ALA A 238 23.70 1.14 7.08
N ILE A 239 23.18 -0.05 6.80
CA ILE A 239 21.98 -0.53 7.49
C ILE A 239 22.42 -1.14 8.81
N ILE A 240 21.75 -0.76 9.90
CA ILE A 240 21.96 -1.34 11.22
C ILE A 240 20.80 -2.29 11.47
N ARG A 241 21.08 -3.58 11.67
CA ARG A 241 20.06 -4.60 11.95
C ARG A 241 20.36 -5.42 13.18
N GLU A 242 19.29 -5.92 13.79
CA GLU A 242 19.29 -6.85 14.92
C GLU A 242 18.48 -8.10 14.55
N LYS A 243 18.63 -9.19 15.31
CA LYS A 243 17.80 -10.39 15.17
C LYS A 243 16.30 -10.02 15.22
N GLY A 244 15.54 -10.50 14.24
CA GLY A 244 14.09 -10.24 14.11
C GLY A 244 13.72 -9.02 13.25
N VAL A 245 14.68 -8.19 12.86
CA VAL A 245 14.49 -7.16 11.82
C VAL A 245 14.19 -7.84 10.48
N ASN A 246 13.35 -7.21 9.64
CA ASN A 246 12.93 -7.78 8.36
C ASN A 246 12.73 -6.75 7.22
N GLY A 247 13.04 -5.47 7.46
CA GLY A 247 13.01 -4.41 6.45
C GLY A 247 14.39 -4.01 5.92
N ASP A 248 15.39 -4.89 6.09
CA ASP A 248 16.79 -4.64 5.80
C ASP A 248 17.10 -4.69 4.30
N ARG A 249 16.53 -5.65 3.57
CA ARG A 249 16.82 -5.87 2.14
C ARG A 249 16.29 -4.77 1.25
N GLU A 250 15.03 -4.38 1.42
CA GLU A 250 14.43 -3.30 0.64
C GLU A 250 15.07 -1.94 0.97
N MET A 251 15.47 -1.72 2.23
CA MET A 251 16.21 -0.52 2.61
C MET A 251 17.60 -0.49 1.97
N ALA A 252 18.32 -1.62 1.99
CA ALA A 252 19.61 -1.73 1.32
C ALA A 252 19.48 -1.41 -0.18
N TYR A 253 18.42 -1.92 -0.81
CA TYR A 253 18.14 -1.64 -2.21
C TYR A 253 17.81 -0.17 -2.47
N ALA A 254 17.01 0.47 -1.59
CA ALA A 254 16.70 1.91 -1.65
C ALA A 254 17.96 2.77 -1.66
N LEU A 255 18.86 2.51 -0.70
CA LEU A 255 20.14 3.21 -0.56
C LEU A 255 21.05 2.95 -1.76
N TYR A 256 21.16 1.70 -2.18
CA TYR A 256 21.96 1.29 -3.34
C TYR A 256 21.51 1.99 -4.62
N LEU A 257 20.19 2.02 -4.86
CA LEU A 257 19.56 2.65 -6.03
C LEU A 257 19.79 4.16 -6.02
N ALA A 258 19.72 4.82 -4.86
CA ALA A 258 20.04 6.24 -4.71
C ALA A 258 21.53 6.56 -4.93
N GLY A 259 22.41 5.56 -4.89
CA GLY A 259 23.83 5.67 -5.22
C GLY A 259 24.80 5.39 -4.06
N PHE A 260 24.33 4.88 -2.91
CA PHE A 260 25.21 4.51 -1.80
C PHE A 260 25.89 3.16 -2.01
N ASP A 261 27.09 3.01 -1.46
CA ASP A 261 27.70 1.71 -1.18
C ASP A 261 27.24 1.25 0.20
N VAL A 262 26.39 0.23 0.23
CA VAL A 262 25.64 -0.16 1.43
C VAL A 262 26.39 -1.23 2.21
N LYS A 263 26.67 -0.94 3.48
CA LYS A 263 27.25 -1.87 4.44
C LYS A 263 26.15 -2.54 5.25
N ASP A 264 26.14 -3.86 5.31
CA ASP A 264 25.32 -4.61 6.27
C ASP A 264 26.05 -4.64 7.61
N VAL A 265 25.47 -4.01 8.64
CA VAL A 265 26.03 -3.98 9.99
C VAL A 265 25.03 -4.64 10.94
N HIS A 266 25.36 -5.85 11.37
CA HIS A 266 24.60 -6.49 12.44
C HIS A 266 25.04 -5.91 13.78
N MET A 267 24.15 -5.83 14.76
CA MET A 267 24.51 -5.53 16.14
C MET A 267 25.68 -6.36 16.70
N THR A 268 25.91 -7.59 16.24
CA THR A 268 27.06 -8.38 16.69
C THR A 268 28.40 -7.81 16.22
N ASP A 269 28.44 -7.10 15.08
CA ASP A 269 29.64 -6.42 14.60
C ASP A 269 30.02 -5.24 15.50
N LEU A 270 29.02 -4.44 15.91
CA LEU A 270 29.20 -3.31 16.84
C LEU A 270 29.54 -3.78 18.26
N VAL A 271 28.83 -4.79 18.76
CA VAL A 271 29.01 -5.34 20.12
C VAL A 271 30.38 -6.02 20.28
N SER A 272 30.87 -6.68 19.23
CA SER A 272 32.22 -7.27 19.24
C SER A 272 33.34 -6.26 18.95
N GLY A 273 33.01 -5.14 18.30
CA GLY A 273 33.96 -4.13 17.84
C GLY A 273 34.61 -4.45 16.50
N ARG A 274 34.00 -5.32 15.68
CA ARG A 274 34.38 -5.52 14.27
C ARG A 274 34.05 -4.32 13.40
N GLU A 275 33.06 -3.54 13.82
CA GLU A 275 32.58 -2.32 13.17
C GLU A 275 32.49 -1.18 14.19
N ASP A 276 32.75 0.05 13.76
CA ASP A 276 32.67 1.24 14.61
C ASP A 276 32.10 2.50 13.94
N LEU A 277 31.55 2.36 12.72
CA LEU A 277 30.83 3.37 11.95
C LEU A 277 31.69 4.56 11.50
N ARG A 278 33.02 4.49 11.64
CA ARG A 278 33.91 5.61 11.23
C ARG A 278 33.90 5.87 9.73
N ASP A 279 33.65 4.85 8.92
CA ASP A 279 33.77 4.90 7.46
C ASP A 279 32.43 5.10 6.75
N VAL A 280 31.36 5.40 7.49
CA VAL A 280 30.03 5.68 6.94
C VAL A 280 29.54 7.08 7.34
N ASN A 281 28.69 7.66 6.51
CA ASN A 281 28.11 8.99 6.72
C ASN A 281 26.59 8.97 6.87
N LEU A 282 25.95 7.85 6.56
CA LEU A 282 24.54 7.60 6.81
C LEU A 282 24.40 6.26 7.51
N ILE A 283 23.69 6.21 8.64
CA ILE A 283 23.19 4.96 9.20
C ILE A 283 21.68 4.90 9.08
N VAL A 284 21.15 3.70 8.84
CA VAL A 284 19.71 3.45 8.82
C VAL A 284 19.37 2.34 9.80
N PHE A 285 18.61 2.66 10.85
CA PHE A 285 17.94 1.66 11.66
C PHE A 285 16.71 1.18 10.90
N VAL A 286 16.75 -0.08 10.48
CA VAL A 286 15.73 -0.68 9.60
C VAL A 286 14.51 -1.20 10.37
N GLY A 287 13.39 -1.40 9.66
CA GLY A 287 12.14 -1.86 10.25
C GLY A 287 12.07 -3.37 10.51
N GLY A 288 11.10 -3.81 11.30
CA GLY A 288 10.85 -5.22 11.60
C GLY A 288 10.36 -5.43 13.04
N PHE A 289 10.72 -6.57 13.62
CA PHE A 289 10.34 -6.95 14.99
C PHE A 289 11.59 -7.40 15.74
N SER A 290 12.51 -6.47 16.00
CA SER A 290 13.74 -6.80 16.73
C SER A 290 13.41 -7.44 18.08
N ASN A 291 14.03 -8.61 18.36
CA ASN A 291 13.71 -9.43 19.54
C ASN A 291 12.21 -9.79 19.71
N SER A 292 11.47 -9.86 18.59
CA SER A 292 10.02 -10.10 18.58
C SER A 292 9.22 -9.07 19.39
N ASP A 293 9.77 -7.87 19.57
CA ASP A 293 9.21 -6.78 20.40
C ASP A 293 8.92 -7.17 21.87
N VAL A 294 9.54 -8.24 22.37
CA VAL A 294 9.43 -8.64 23.77
C VAL A 294 10.10 -7.59 24.66
N LEU A 295 9.44 -7.27 25.78
CA LEU A 295 9.74 -6.14 26.69
C LEU A 295 9.35 -4.75 26.14
N GLY A 296 8.70 -4.70 24.98
CA GLY A 296 8.30 -3.49 24.24
C GLY A 296 9.14 -3.32 22.98
N SER A 297 8.53 -2.82 21.89
CA SER A 297 9.21 -2.73 20.60
C SER A 297 10.54 -1.99 20.69
N ALA A 298 11.56 -2.50 19.99
CA ALA A 298 12.92 -1.96 19.92
C ALA A 298 13.72 -1.85 21.23
N LYS A 299 13.15 -2.11 22.42
CA LYS A 299 13.88 -1.92 23.70
C LYS A 299 15.07 -2.86 23.86
N GLY A 300 14.95 -4.11 23.45
CA GLY A 300 16.08 -5.04 23.46
C GLY A 300 17.20 -4.60 22.52
N TRP A 301 16.85 -4.01 21.37
CA TRP A 301 17.82 -3.48 20.41
C TRP A 301 18.49 -2.21 20.95
N ALA A 302 17.72 -1.27 21.49
CA ALA A 302 18.24 -0.09 22.19
C ALA A 302 19.16 -0.50 23.37
N GLY A 303 18.77 -1.53 24.14
CA GLY A 303 19.58 -2.08 25.22
C GLY A 303 20.96 -2.57 24.79
N ALA A 304 21.09 -3.13 23.57
CA ALA A 304 22.38 -3.54 23.03
C ALA A 304 23.34 -2.34 22.84
N PHE A 305 22.82 -1.15 22.51
CA PHE A 305 23.60 0.08 22.50
C PHE A 305 23.83 0.65 23.90
N LEU A 306 22.83 0.65 24.78
CA LEU A 306 22.95 1.26 26.11
C LEU A 306 23.93 0.53 27.02
N TYR A 307 23.97 -0.81 26.95
CA TYR A 307 24.69 -1.65 27.91
C TYR A 307 25.99 -2.25 27.37
N ASN A 308 26.29 -2.13 26.08
CA ASN A 308 27.58 -2.53 25.52
C ASN A 308 28.45 -1.30 25.21
N ALA A 309 29.60 -1.19 25.90
CA ALA A 309 30.48 -0.04 25.78
C ALA A 309 31.00 0.21 24.34
N LYS A 310 31.27 -0.84 23.56
CA LYS A 310 31.78 -0.71 22.18
C LYS A 310 30.70 -0.20 21.25
N ALA A 311 29.52 -0.81 21.28
CA ALA A 311 28.38 -0.37 20.48
C ALA A 311 27.95 1.07 20.83
N LYS A 312 27.91 1.39 22.13
CA LYS A 312 27.64 2.75 22.62
C LYS A 312 28.62 3.76 22.05
N THR A 313 29.91 3.47 22.18
CA THR A 313 30.99 4.36 21.72
C THR A 313 30.95 4.58 20.21
N ALA A 314 30.73 3.51 19.43
CA ALA A 314 30.58 3.61 17.97
C ALA A 314 29.41 4.54 17.58
N LEU A 315 28.26 4.36 18.24
CA LEU A 315 27.08 5.19 18.00
C LEU A 315 27.29 6.65 18.41
N GLU A 316 27.84 6.90 19.59
CA GLU A 316 28.13 8.26 20.07
C GLU A 316 29.12 8.97 19.16
N ASN A 317 30.20 8.31 18.75
CA ASN A 317 31.17 8.85 17.81
C ASN A 317 30.53 9.21 16.47
N PHE A 318 29.62 8.36 15.97
CA PHE A 318 28.87 8.64 14.74
C PHE A 318 27.98 9.88 14.88
N TYR A 319 27.19 10.00 15.97
CA TYR A 319 26.29 11.14 16.16
C TYR A 319 26.98 12.45 16.54
N ASN A 320 28.21 12.39 17.06
CA ASN A 320 29.01 13.58 17.39
C ASN A 320 29.67 14.22 16.16
N ARG A 321 29.71 13.50 15.04
CA ARG A 321 30.23 14.01 13.77
C ARG A 321 29.23 14.97 13.10
N PRO A 322 29.68 16.10 12.53
CA PRO A 322 28.81 17.04 11.82
C PRO A 322 28.47 16.58 10.39
N ASP A 323 29.16 15.56 9.88
CA ASP A 323 29.05 15.02 8.53
C ASP A 323 28.26 13.71 8.46
N THR A 324 27.40 13.46 9.45
CA THR A 324 26.58 12.25 9.54
C THR A 324 25.07 12.52 9.47
N LEU A 325 24.35 11.59 8.87
CA LEU A 325 22.89 11.50 8.83
C LEU A 325 22.42 10.21 9.49
N SER A 326 21.21 10.19 10.03
CA SER A 326 20.58 8.93 10.44
C SER A 326 19.11 8.87 10.05
N LEU A 327 18.66 7.69 9.64
CA LEU A 327 17.26 7.38 9.39
C LEU A 327 16.82 6.22 10.30
N GLY A 328 15.65 6.34 10.92
CA GLY A 328 14.99 5.25 11.61
C GLY A 328 13.62 5.01 11.01
N VAL A 329 13.38 3.81 10.48
CA VAL A 329 12.08 3.44 9.88
C VAL A 329 11.38 2.40 10.74
N CYS A 330 10.11 2.65 11.09
CA CYS A 330 9.26 1.74 11.87
C CYS A 330 9.97 1.27 13.16
N ASN A 331 10.48 0.03 13.22
CA ASN A 331 11.26 -0.44 14.38
C ASN A 331 12.53 0.38 14.64
N GLY A 332 13.19 0.86 13.58
CA GLY A 332 14.31 1.78 13.73
C GLY A 332 13.91 3.17 14.21
N CYS A 333 12.69 3.64 13.89
CA CYS A 333 12.15 4.87 14.48
C CYS A 333 12.01 4.69 16.00
N GLN A 334 11.49 3.55 16.45
CA GLN A 334 11.36 3.22 17.86
C GLN A 334 12.74 3.14 18.55
N VAL A 335 13.76 2.54 17.92
CA VAL A 335 15.15 2.56 18.43
C VAL A 335 15.64 3.99 18.64
N MET A 336 15.44 4.87 17.66
CA MET A 336 15.85 6.27 17.78
C MET A 336 15.10 7.01 18.90
N MET A 337 13.83 6.68 19.16
CA MET A 337 13.07 7.24 20.27
C MET A 337 13.58 6.73 21.63
N GLU A 338 13.80 5.43 21.77
CA GLU A 338 14.27 4.80 23.02
C GLU A 338 15.70 5.23 23.39
N LEU A 339 16.53 5.58 22.40
CA LEU A 339 17.90 6.06 22.58
C LEU A 339 18.01 7.59 22.62
N GLY A 340 16.91 8.33 22.46
CA GLY A 340 16.91 9.80 22.45
C GLY A 340 17.71 10.41 21.30
N LEU A 341 17.80 9.73 20.15
CA LEU A 341 18.70 10.10 19.06
C LEU A 341 18.20 11.25 18.18
N VAL A 342 16.92 11.60 18.25
CA VAL A 342 16.35 12.72 17.47
C VAL A 342 16.60 14.06 18.17
N TYR A 343 16.43 14.11 19.49
CA TYR A 343 16.70 15.30 20.32
C TYR A 343 17.71 14.95 21.41
N ARG A 344 18.99 14.79 21.03
CA ARG A 344 20.07 14.31 21.91
C ARG A 344 20.39 15.26 23.07
N GLU A 345 20.02 16.53 22.91
CA GLU A 345 20.18 17.58 23.90
C GLU A 345 19.15 17.51 25.05
N LEU A 346 18.11 16.69 24.92
CA LEU A 346 17.07 16.53 25.94
C LEU A 346 17.36 15.37 26.89
N ASP A 347 16.81 15.46 28.10
CA ASP A 347 16.68 14.28 28.96
C ASP A 347 15.74 13.27 28.30
N ILE A 348 16.06 11.98 28.36
CA ILE A 348 15.26 10.90 27.77
C ILE A 348 13.81 10.90 28.28
N GLN A 349 13.54 11.38 29.49
CA GLN A 349 12.17 11.48 30.01
C GLN A 349 11.33 12.56 29.31
N GLN A 350 12.00 13.58 28.75
CA GLN A 350 11.40 14.65 27.96
C GLN A 350 11.37 14.31 26.46
N HIS A 351 11.97 13.21 26.03
CA HIS A 351 11.95 12.80 24.64
C HIS A 351 10.56 12.27 24.24
N PRO A 352 10.10 12.47 22.99
CA PRO A 352 8.92 11.78 22.47
C PRO A 352 9.01 10.27 22.64
N LYS A 353 7.89 9.65 23.00
CA LYS A 353 7.79 8.20 23.25
C LYS A 353 6.90 7.52 22.23
N MET A 354 7.16 6.24 22.00
CA MET A 354 6.33 5.37 21.17
C MET A 354 5.47 4.48 22.06
N HIS A 355 4.19 4.36 21.69
CA HIS A 355 3.22 3.53 22.40
C HIS A 355 2.47 2.62 21.44
N HIS A 356 1.77 1.62 22.00
CA HIS A 356 0.75 0.86 21.27
C HIS A 356 -0.22 1.80 20.53
N ASN A 357 -0.58 1.40 19.32
CA ASN A 357 -1.62 2.06 18.53
C ASN A 357 -2.89 2.18 19.39
N GLY A 358 -3.59 3.31 19.34
CA GLY A 358 -4.86 3.46 20.08
C GLY A 358 -5.93 2.46 19.63
N SER A 359 -5.79 1.96 18.40
CA SER A 359 -6.58 0.88 17.82
C SER A 359 -6.44 -0.48 18.52
N GLY A 360 -5.42 -0.66 19.36
CA GLY A 360 -5.11 -1.89 20.08
C GLY A 360 -4.62 -3.05 19.20
N LYS A 361 -4.39 -2.81 17.90
CA LYS A 361 -4.00 -3.84 16.92
C LYS A 361 -2.78 -3.42 16.12
N PHE A 362 -2.14 -4.42 15.53
CA PHE A 362 -1.22 -4.20 14.41
C PHE A 362 -1.99 -3.63 13.22
N GLU A 363 -1.51 -2.51 12.68
CA GLU A 363 -2.06 -1.93 11.47
C GLU A 363 -1.10 -2.16 10.31
N SER A 364 -1.63 -2.73 9.23
CA SER A 364 -0.95 -2.89 7.94
C SER A 364 -1.80 -2.23 6.89
N ALA A 365 -1.40 -1.04 6.44
CA ALA A 365 -2.22 -0.22 5.56
C ALA A 365 -1.38 0.62 4.61
N PHE A 366 -1.99 1.01 3.50
CA PHE A 366 -1.48 2.05 2.63
C PHE A 366 -2.31 3.31 2.87
N ILE A 367 -1.67 4.40 3.30
CA ILE A 367 -2.34 5.64 3.70
C ILE A 367 -1.68 6.86 3.07
N ASN A 368 -2.30 8.03 3.25
CA ASN A 368 -1.70 9.29 2.84
C ASN A 368 -0.92 9.94 4.00
N VAL A 369 0.29 10.41 3.73
CA VAL A 369 0.99 11.39 4.58
C VAL A 369 1.10 12.74 3.89
N THR A 370 1.06 13.81 4.67
CA THR A 370 1.33 15.18 4.23
C THR A 370 2.69 15.58 4.77
N ILE A 371 3.52 16.19 3.91
CA ILE A 371 4.83 16.71 4.29
C ILE A 371 4.71 18.24 4.45
N PRO A 372 4.75 18.76 5.69
CA PRO A 372 4.70 20.21 5.92
C PRO A 372 6.00 20.88 5.49
N GLN A 373 6.03 22.21 5.52
CA GLN A 373 7.29 22.97 5.47
C GLN A 373 8.21 22.50 6.61
N ASN A 374 9.44 22.14 6.28
CA ASN A 374 10.39 21.54 7.20
C ASN A 374 11.84 21.76 6.75
N HIS A 375 12.79 21.47 7.63
CA HIS A 375 14.24 21.57 7.39
C HIS A 375 14.96 20.22 7.49
N SER A 376 14.24 19.10 7.35
CA SER A 376 14.86 17.79 7.30
C SER A 376 15.63 17.63 6.00
N VAL A 377 16.88 17.16 6.08
CA VAL A 377 17.71 16.91 4.89
C VAL A 377 16.97 16.01 3.90
N MET A 378 16.30 14.97 4.40
CA MET A 378 15.62 13.99 3.55
C MET A 378 14.25 14.46 3.04
N LEU A 379 13.52 15.29 3.79
CA LEU A 379 12.11 15.61 3.52
C LEU A 379 11.82 17.06 3.13
N GLN A 380 12.79 17.98 3.18
CA GLN A 380 12.54 19.39 2.87
C GLN A 380 12.04 19.62 1.44
N SER A 381 12.51 18.84 0.46
CA SER A 381 12.11 18.98 -0.95
C SER A 381 10.68 18.52 -1.23
N TYR A 382 10.05 17.85 -0.26
CA TYR A 382 8.67 17.39 -0.33
C TYR A 382 7.67 18.38 0.25
N ALA A 383 8.07 19.57 0.67
CA ALA A 383 7.16 20.48 1.35
C ALA A 383 5.88 20.77 0.52
N GLY A 384 4.72 20.51 1.11
CA GLY A 384 3.40 20.59 0.46
C GLY A 384 2.97 19.32 -0.28
N ALA A 385 3.82 18.30 -0.37
CA ALA A 385 3.46 17.02 -0.96
C ALA A 385 2.50 16.23 -0.06
N ARG A 386 1.64 15.46 -0.71
CA ARG A 386 0.77 14.47 -0.09
C ARG A 386 0.97 13.15 -0.80
N LEU A 387 1.50 12.15 -0.11
CA LEU A 387 2.01 10.93 -0.73
C LEU A 387 1.38 9.69 -0.09
N GLY A 388 1.17 8.65 -0.91
CA GLY A 388 0.82 7.31 -0.43
C GLY A 388 2.04 6.61 0.15
N VAL A 389 1.91 5.91 1.27
CA VAL A 389 3.01 5.16 1.89
C VAL A 389 2.48 3.97 2.69
N TRP A 390 3.25 2.88 2.70
CA TRP A 390 2.96 1.71 3.53
C TRP A 390 3.29 1.97 5.00
N LEU A 391 2.51 1.37 5.90
CA LEU A 391 2.84 1.20 7.30
C LEU A 391 2.47 -0.21 7.77
N ALA A 392 3.20 -0.68 8.76
CA ALA A 392 3.09 -2.02 9.30
C ALA A 392 3.61 -2.01 10.75
N HIS A 393 2.77 -1.63 11.73
CA HIS A 393 3.21 -1.52 13.13
C HIS A 393 2.07 -1.75 14.14
N GLY A 394 2.41 -2.26 15.33
CA GLY A 394 1.53 -2.32 16.50
C GLY A 394 1.81 -1.25 17.57
N GLU A 395 3.01 -0.66 17.53
CA GLU A 395 3.52 0.30 18.51
C GLU A 395 4.03 1.58 17.82
N GLY A 396 3.20 2.17 16.96
CA GLY A 396 3.57 3.33 16.13
C GLY A 396 3.09 4.67 16.66
N ARG A 397 2.50 4.73 17.85
CA ARG A 397 1.88 5.95 18.35
C ARG A 397 2.91 6.90 18.95
N PHE A 398 3.16 8.03 18.30
CA PHE A 398 3.91 9.12 18.91
C PHE A 398 3.11 9.76 20.04
N ARG A 399 3.70 9.76 21.23
CA ARG A 399 3.24 10.50 22.41
C ARG A 399 4.20 11.64 22.67
N LEU A 400 3.68 12.86 22.52
CA LEU A 400 4.48 14.08 22.61
C LEU A 400 4.35 14.68 24.03
N PRO A 401 5.46 15.12 24.65
CA PRO A 401 5.39 15.94 25.85
C PRO A 401 4.66 17.26 25.57
N THR A 402 3.86 17.74 26.52
CA THR A 402 2.96 18.90 26.36
C THR A 402 3.67 20.17 25.87
N ASP A 403 4.85 20.46 26.41
CA ASP A 403 5.57 21.71 26.15
C ASP A 403 6.75 21.56 25.17
N LEU A 404 6.96 20.36 24.62
CA LEU A 404 8.08 20.13 23.72
C LEU A 404 7.78 20.65 22.32
N LYS A 405 8.58 21.61 21.85
CA LYS A 405 8.58 22.04 20.46
C LYS A 405 9.25 20.99 19.58
N VAL A 406 8.44 20.16 18.94
CA VAL A 406 8.92 19.14 17.99
C VAL A 406 8.97 19.64 16.55
N ASN A 407 9.96 19.13 15.83
CA ASN A 407 10.16 19.28 14.40
C ASN A 407 9.46 18.13 13.66
N ILE A 408 8.34 18.43 12.97
CA ILE A 408 7.53 17.43 12.26
C ILE A 408 7.98 17.35 10.80
N GLY A 409 8.43 16.17 10.39
CA GLY A 409 8.80 15.88 9.00
C GLY A 409 7.64 15.38 8.16
N ALA A 410 6.66 14.71 8.77
CA ALA A 410 5.46 14.19 8.11
C ALA A 410 4.31 14.02 9.10
N THR A 411 3.08 14.19 8.62
CA THR A 411 1.84 13.86 9.35
C THR A 411 1.00 12.87 8.56
N PHE A 412 0.27 12.00 9.23
CA PHE A 412 -0.88 11.34 8.62
C PHE A 412 -1.84 12.41 8.10
N SER A 413 -2.33 12.26 6.86
CA SER A 413 -3.09 13.34 6.19
C SER A 413 -4.46 13.58 6.83
N TYR A 414 -4.97 12.59 7.55
CA TYR A 414 -6.20 12.68 8.32
C TYR A 414 -5.88 12.52 9.80
N ALA A 415 -6.58 13.25 10.66
CA ALA A 415 -6.31 13.23 12.11
C ALA A 415 -6.92 12.01 12.83
N GLN A 416 -7.93 11.37 12.23
CA GLN A 416 -8.71 10.29 12.85
C GLN A 416 -8.46 8.94 12.18
N TYR A 417 -8.58 7.88 12.96
CA TYR A 417 -8.58 6.49 12.49
C TYR A 417 -9.64 6.24 11.39
N PRO A 418 -9.34 5.48 10.31
CA PRO A 418 -8.09 4.76 10.04
C PRO A 418 -6.99 5.61 9.38
N GLY A 419 -7.28 6.81 8.89
CA GLY A 419 -6.30 7.67 8.24
C GLY A 419 -5.13 8.09 9.14
N ASN A 420 -5.37 8.26 10.44
CA ASN A 420 -4.35 8.21 11.50
C ASN A 420 -4.46 6.83 12.19
N PRO A 421 -3.66 5.84 11.79
CA PRO A 421 -3.87 4.44 12.17
C PRO A 421 -3.44 4.11 13.60
N ASN A 422 -2.62 4.96 14.22
CA ASN A 422 -2.06 4.73 15.55
C ASN A 422 -2.47 5.76 16.60
N ASP A 423 -3.26 6.77 16.21
CA ASP A 423 -3.70 7.87 17.09
C ASP A 423 -2.53 8.69 17.65
N SER A 424 -1.48 8.87 16.85
CA SER A 424 -0.35 9.73 17.19
C SER A 424 -0.82 11.16 17.47
N ASP A 425 -0.24 11.78 18.50
CA ASP A 425 -0.53 13.16 18.83
C ASP A 425 -0.20 14.06 17.64
N ARG A 426 -1.09 15.02 17.34
CA ARG A 426 -1.00 15.90 16.16
C ARG A 426 -0.89 15.15 14.82
N ALA A 427 -1.32 13.89 14.77
CA ALA A 427 -1.20 13.00 13.62
C ALA A 427 0.24 12.85 13.11
N VAL A 428 1.25 12.97 13.99
CA VAL A 428 2.66 12.84 13.60
C VAL A 428 2.93 11.46 13.00
N ALA A 429 3.62 11.44 11.87
CA ALA A 429 4.14 10.23 11.23
C ALA A 429 5.68 10.21 11.17
N ALA A 430 6.33 11.38 11.21
CA ALA A 430 7.78 11.51 11.28
C ALA A 430 8.23 12.75 12.08
N LEU A 431 9.31 12.60 12.85
CA LEU A 431 10.01 13.66 13.55
C LEU A 431 11.47 13.74 13.09
N TYR A 432 12.08 14.91 13.18
CA TYR A 432 13.50 15.09 12.83
C TYR A 432 14.24 15.99 13.83
N SER A 433 15.57 15.86 13.88
CA SER A 433 16.43 16.64 14.79
C SER A 433 16.41 18.14 14.51
N HIS A 434 16.85 18.95 15.48
CA HIS A 434 16.88 20.41 15.31
C HIS A 434 17.78 20.88 14.15
N ASP A 435 18.83 20.13 13.83
CA ASP A 435 19.74 20.41 12.71
C ASP A 435 19.33 19.75 11.38
N GLY A 436 18.20 19.04 11.34
CA GLY A 436 17.69 18.41 10.11
C GLY A 436 18.30 17.05 9.74
N ARG A 437 19.33 16.58 10.45
CA ARG A 437 20.16 15.42 10.03
C ARG A 437 19.61 14.04 10.41
N HIS A 438 18.79 13.97 11.46
CA HIS A 438 18.35 12.70 12.03
C HIS A 438 16.82 12.60 11.91
N LEU A 439 16.34 11.68 11.08
CA LEU A 439 14.93 11.49 10.76
C LEU A 439 14.42 10.17 11.34
N ALA A 440 13.33 10.22 12.11
CA ALA A 440 12.62 9.05 12.60
C ALA A 440 11.20 9.05 12.01
N ILE A 441 10.84 7.99 11.28
CA ILE A 441 9.60 7.89 10.52
C ILE A 441 8.95 6.52 10.73
N MET A 442 7.65 6.50 11.04
CA MET A 442 6.91 5.24 11.22
C MET A 442 6.52 4.56 9.90
N PRO A 443 6.01 5.29 8.87
CA PRO A 443 5.80 4.72 7.55
C PRO A 443 7.08 4.21 6.86
N HIS A 444 6.93 3.18 6.04
CA HIS A 444 7.99 2.52 5.29
C HIS A 444 8.17 3.14 3.89
N ILE A 445 8.95 4.22 3.79
CA ILE A 445 9.24 4.89 2.51
C ILE A 445 10.06 4.01 1.55
N GLU A 446 10.84 3.08 2.07
CA GLU A 446 11.63 2.07 1.34
C GLU A 446 10.78 0.96 0.73
N ARG A 447 9.56 0.74 1.25
CA ARG A 447 8.59 -0.23 0.70
C ARG A 447 7.71 0.38 -0.38
N SER A 448 7.90 1.66 -0.68
CA SER A 448 7.06 2.44 -1.60
C SER A 448 7.89 3.04 -2.73
N LEU A 449 8.98 2.41 -3.17
CA LEU A 449 9.92 2.96 -4.16
C LEU A 449 9.41 2.90 -5.60
N PHE A 450 8.58 1.93 -5.96
CA PHE A 450 8.11 1.76 -7.34
C PHE A 450 6.60 1.92 -7.45
N THR A 451 6.11 2.21 -8.66
CA THR A 451 4.67 2.33 -8.93
C THR A 451 3.92 1.06 -8.56
N TRP A 452 4.46 -0.11 -8.90
CA TRP A 452 3.90 -1.43 -8.54
C TRP A 452 4.01 -1.78 -7.06
N ASN A 453 4.71 -0.99 -6.23
CA ASN A 453 4.62 -1.15 -4.78
C ASN A 453 3.41 -0.43 -4.21
N TRP A 454 2.80 0.52 -4.93
CA TRP A 454 1.65 1.27 -4.45
C TRP A 454 0.39 0.52 -4.87
N PRO A 455 -0.50 0.15 -3.93
CA PRO A 455 -1.75 -0.53 -4.28
C PRO A 455 -2.68 0.36 -5.11
N HIS A 456 -2.48 1.67 -5.04
CA HIS A 456 -3.10 2.65 -5.92
C HIS A 456 -2.06 3.70 -6.31
N TYR A 457 -1.81 3.83 -7.61
CA TYR A 457 -0.96 4.85 -8.21
C TYR A 457 -1.74 5.56 -9.32
N PRO A 458 -1.59 6.88 -9.54
CA PRO A 458 -2.34 7.57 -10.58
C PRO A 458 -2.12 6.92 -11.95
N GLU A 459 -3.21 6.52 -12.62
CA GLU A 459 -3.19 5.76 -13.88
C GLU A 459 -2.35 6.46 -14.97
N SER A 460 -2.51 7.78 -15.11
CA SER A 460 -1.74 8.62 -16.04
C SER A 460 -0.22 8.66 -15.78
N LYS A 461 0.23 8.04 -14.69
CA LYS A 461 1.63 8.04 -14.22
C LYS A 461 2.19 6.62 -14.06
N LEU A 462 1.49 5.56 -14.45
CA LEU A 462 1.96 4.17 -14.29
C LEU A 462 3.29 3.88 -14.99
N ALA A 463 3.63 4.66 -16.03
CA ALA A 463 4.91 4.58 -16.74
C ALA A 463 6.10 5.17 -15.97
N HIS A 464 5.88 5.80 -14.80
CA HIS A 464 6.98 6.24 -13.95
C HIS A 464 7.88 5.06 -13.56
N GLU A 465 9.19 5.26 -13.68
CA GLU A 465 10.22 4.27 -13.35
C GLU A 465 10.37 4.09 -11.84
N VAL A 466 9.97 5.11 -11.07
CA VAL A 466 10.14 5.19 -9.63
C VAL A 466 9.06 6.10 -9.03
N SER A 467 8.73 5.89 -7.76
CA SER A 467 7.80 6.73 -7.00
C SER A 467 8.50 7.97 -6.43
N PRO A 468 7.74 8.95 -5.90
CA PRO A 468 8.28 10.11 -5.22
C PRO A 468 9.24 9.80 -4.07
N TRP A 469 9.12 8.66 -3.38
CA TRP A 469 9.88 8.37 -2.15
C TRP A 469 11.38 8.15 -2.37
N ILE A 470 11.83 7.89 -3.60
CA ILE A 470 13.26 7.74 -3.89
C ILE A 470 14.05 9.02 -3.58
N GLU A 471 13.42 10.18 -3.72
CA GLU A 471 14.06 11.48 -3.57
C GLU A 471 14.60 11.69 -2.14
N ALA A 472 13.98 11.11 -1.11
CA ALA A 472 14.48 11.17 0.26
C ALA A 472 15.88 10.55 0.38
N PHE A 473 16.11 9.42 -0.29
CA PHE A 473 17.40 8.74 -0.31
C PHE A 473 18.42 9.46 -1.19
N VAL A 474 17.98 10.07 -2.29
CA VAL A 474 18.82 10.90 -3.16
C VAL A 474 19.27 12.16 -2.42
N ASN A 475 18.37 12.82 -1.70
CA ASN A 475 18.66 13.97 -0.84
C ASN A 475 19.73 13.61 0.21
N ALA A 476 19.62 12.44 0.84
CA ALA A 476 20.64 11.95 1.77
C ALA A 476 22.00 11.75 1.07
N ARG A 477 22.00 11.13 -0.12
CA ARG A 477 23.23 10.90 -0.91
C ARG A 477 23.91 12.22 -1.30
N ASP A 478 23.14 13.18 -1.81
CA ASP A 478 23.67 14.48 -2.25
C ASP A 478 24.23 15.27 -1.06
N TRP A 479 23.57 15.20 0.10
CA TRP A 479 24.06 15.84 1.33
C TRP A 479 25.39 15.26 1.81
N VAL A 480 25.54 13.92 1.74
CA VAL A 480 26.78 13.23 2.10
C VAL A 480 27.87 13.53 1.09
N ALA A 481 27.58 13.46 -0.21
CA ALA A 481 28.54 13.74 -1.29
C ALA A 481 29.15 15.14 -1.17
N ALA A 482 28.37 16.12 -0.69
CA ALA A 482 28.86 17.48 -0.47
C ALA A 482 29.85 17.61 0.71
N ARG A 483 29.99 16.59 1.56
CA ARG A 483 30.81 16.61 2.80
C ARG A 483 31.94 15.61 2.80
N VAL A 484 31.80 14.51 2.07
CA VAL A 484 32.87 13.53 1.86
C VAL A 484 33.73 14.05 0.69
N LYS A 485 34.76 14.82 1.02
CA LYS A 485 35.84 15.23 0.10
C LYS A 485 37.12 14.48 0.42
#